data_AF-A0A356X780-F1
#
_entry.id   AF-A0A356X780-F1
#
_cell.length_a   1.000
_cell.length_b   1.000
_cell.length_c   1.000
_cell.angle_alpha   90.00
_cell.angle_beta   90.00
_cell.angle_gamma   90.00
#
_symmetry.space_group_name_H-M   'P 1'
#
loop_
_entity.id
_entity.type
_entity.pdbx_description
1 polymer ?
#
loop_
_entity_poly.entity_id
_entity_poly.type
_entity_poly.pdbx_seq_one_letter_code
_entity_poly.pdbx_strand_id
1 'polypeptide(L)'
;MKDKVREYDPDAYLILEHLGNNDEEKVLADNGFMLWGIMHNEFKEATLGFDGNLDRTSYQTRDWNDPHLVGYMESHDEERIMVELENYGNSVGGYSTKNEKTALNRMKLAHAFLFTIPGPKMIWQFGELGYDYSINYCTDGTVNPDCRTGDKPIRWDYRDDPDRYRLYRT
;
A
#
# COMPACT_ATOMS: atom_id res chain seq x y z
N MET A 1 7.37 -22.51 -15.63
CA MET A 1 8.23 -21.33 -15.38
C MET A 1 8.90 -21.42 -14.02
N LYS A 2 8.15 -21.43 -12.91
CA LYS A 2 8.68 -21.54 -11.53
C LYS A 2 9.72 -22.64 -11.35
N ASP A 3 9.40 -23.86 -11.76
CA ASP A 3 10.31 -25.01 -11.58
C ASP A 3 11.64 -24.78 -12.32
N LYS A 4 11.59 -24.17 -13.51
CA LYS A 4 12.79 -23.84 -14.28
C LYS A 4 13.65 -22.76 -13.62
N VAL A 5 13.06 -21.77 -12.96
CA VAL A 5 13.80 -20.77 -12.17
C VAL A 5 14.47 -21.46 -10.97
N ARG A 6 13.73 -22.34 -10.29
CA ARG A 6 14.22 -23.05 -9.10
C ARG A 6 15.25 -24.14 -9.36
N GLU A 7 15.43 -24.55 -10.62
CA GLU A 7 16.62 -25.34 -11.03
C GLU A 7 17.93 -24.55 -10.83
N TYR A 8 17.90 -23.22 -10.91
CA TYR A 8 19.08 -22.35 -10.74
C TYR A 8 19.19 -21.76 -9.34
N ASP A 9 18.05 -21.39 -8.75
CA ASP A 9 17.97 -20.86 -7.39
C ASP A 9 16.76 -21.47 -6.65
N PRO A 10 16.97 -22.51 -5.82
CA PRO A 10 15.88 -23.21 -5.15
C PRO A 10 15.12 -22.32 -4.15
N ASP A 11 15.72 -21.24 -3.67
CA ASP A 11 15.15 -20.32 -2.69
C ASP A 11 14.44 -19.11 -3.34
N ALA A 12 14.42 -19.04 -4.67
CA ALA A 12 13.79 -17.94 -5.39
C ALA A 12 12.29 -17.81 -5.10
N TYR A 13 11.89 -16.59 -4.72
CA TYR A 13 10.51 -16.15 -4.66
C TYR A 13 10.03 -15.70 -6.03
N LEU A 14 8.87 -16.21 -6.45
CA LEU A 14 8.17 -15.72 -7.64
C LEU A 14 6.89 -15.06 -7.18
N ILE A 15 6.82 -13.74 -7.35
CA ILE A 15 5.70 -12.91 -6.93
C ILE A 15 4.95 -12.47 -8.20
N LEU A 16 3.65 -12.76 -8.27
CA LEU A 16 2.80 -12.42 -9.42
C LEU A 16 1.87 -11.26 -9.07
N GLU A 17 1.79 -10.31 -9.97
CA GLU A 17 0.69 -9.35 -10.04
C GLU A 17 -0.42 -9.95 -10.90
N HIS A 18 -1.20 -10.86 -10.30
CA HIS A 18 -2.26 -11.58 -11.03
C HIS A 18 -3.60 -10.84 -10.92
N LEU A 19 -3.96 -10.39 -9.72
CA LEU A 19 -5.18 -9.61 -9.42
C LEU A 19 -6.46 -10.25 -9.99
N GLY A 20 -6.52 -11.58 -9.88
CA GLY A 20 -7.58 -12.41 -10.41
C GLY A 20 -8.64 -12.76 -9.36
N ASN A 21 -9.49 -13.73 -9.69
CA ASN A 21 -10.44 -14.26 -8.71
C ASN A 21 -9.71 -15.07 -7.63
N ASN A 22 -10.22 -15.00 -6.40
CA ASN A 22 -9.59 -15.65 -5.23
C ASN A 22 -9.34 -17.16 -5.43
N ASP A 23 -10.26 -17.87 -6.10
CA ASP A 23 -10.12 -19.31 -6.32
C ASP A 23 -8.95 -19.64 -7.26
N GLU A 24 -8.68 -18.78 -8.26
CA GLU A 24 -7.54 -18.92 -9.16
C GLU A 24 -6.24 -18.58 -8.43
N GLU A 25 -6.23 -17.46 -7.70
CA GLU A 25 -5.06 -17.05 -6.93
C GLU A 25 -4.70 -18.06 -5.83
N LYS A 26 -5.70 -18.69 -5.20
CA LYS A 26 -5.49 -19.78 -4.25
C LYS A 26 -4.77 -20.97 -4.90
N VAL A 27 -5.17 -21.37 -6.12
CA VAL A 27 -4.47 -22.43 -6.86
C VAL A 27 -3.02 -22.02 -7.13
N LEU A 28 -2.75 -20.78 -7.53
CA LEU A 28 -1.39 -20.29 -7.75
C LEU A 28 -0.57 -20.25 -6.45
N ALA A 29 -1.18 -19.81 -5.35
CA ALA A 29 -0.58 -19.75 -4.03
C ALA A 29 -0.22 -21.15 -3.52
N ASP A 30 -1.13 -22.13 -3.63
CA ASP A 30 -0.89 -23.53 -3.28
C ASP A 30 0.20 -24.16 -4.17
N ASN A 31 0.39 -23.63 -5.39
CA ASN A 31 1.51 -23.98 -6.27
C ASN A 31 2.82 -23.24 -5.91
N GLY A 32 2.87 -22.50 -4.80
CA GLY A 32 4.09 -21.89 -4.26
C GLY A 32 4.52 -20.59 -4.94
N PHE A 33 3.61 -19.93 -5.66
CA PHE A 33 3.77 -18.53 -6.05
C PHE A 33 3.32 -17.62 -4.91
N MET A 34 3.93 -16.45 -4.79
CA MET A 34 3.41 -15.34 -4.01
C MET A 34 2.57 -14.43 -4.90
N LEU A 35 1.56 -13.77 -4.36
CA LEU A 35 0.60 -12.98 -5.11
C LEU A 35 0.47 -11.58 -4.50
N TRP A 36 0.33 -10.56 -5.35
CA TRP A 36 -0.02 -9.20 -4.95
C TRP A 36 -1.44 -9.18 -4.36
N GLY A 37 -1.55 -8.71 -3.11
CA GLY A 37 -2.80 -8.61 -2.37
C GLY A 37 -3.24 -7.17 -2.21
N ILE A 38 -3.79 -6.59 -3.28
CA ILE A 38 -4.33 -5.23 -3.26
C ILE A 38 -5.42 -5.09 -2.19
N MET A 39 -5.31 -4.04 -1.38
CA MET A 39 -6.34 -3.59 -0.41
C MET A 39 -6.47 -2.06 -0.43
N HIS A 40 -6.12 -1.41 -1.55
CA HIS A 40 -5.98 0.03 -1.63
C HIS A 40 -7.25 0.79 -1.25
N ASN A 41 -8.39 0.41 -1.85
CA ASN A 41 -9.64 1.11 -1.60
C ASN A 41 -10.09 0.98 -0.14
N GLU A 42 -9.93 -0.19 0.46
CA GLU A 42 -10.35 -0.47 1.82
C GLU A 42 -9.53 0.32 2.84
N PHE A 43 -8.21 0.36 2.67
CA PHE A 43 -7.34 1.20 3.50
C PHE A 43 -7.56 2.69 3.24
N LYS A 44 -7.76 3.10 1.99
CA LYS A 44 -8.08 4.49 1.63
C LYS A 44 -9.34 4.94 2.36
N GLU A 45 -10.49 4.30 2.15
CA GLU A 45 -11.74 4.71 2.80
C GLU A 45 -11.62 4.71 4.33
N ALA A 46 -11.00 3.67 4.91
CA ALA A 46 -10.73 3.61 6.33
C ALA A 46 -9.88 4.81 6.79
N THR A 47 -8.79 5.15 6.11
CA THR A 47 -7.92 6.28 6.48
C THR A 47 -8.63 7.62 6.33
N LEU A 48 -9.40 7.83 5.26
CA LEU A 48 -10.20 9.04 5.01
C LEU A 48 -11.21 9.32 6.13
N GLY A 49 -11.60 8.28 6.88
CA GLY A 49 -12.61 8.39 7.95
C GLY A 49 -14.00 7.95 7.49
N PHE A 50 -14.04 7.06 6.50
CA PHE A 50 -15.22 6.32 6.05
C PHE A 50 -15.09 4.83 6.42
N ASP A 51 -16.00 4.00 5.89
CA ASP A 51 -16.01 2.57 6.16
C ASP A 51 -15.00 1.82 5.28
N GLY A 52 -14.29 0.85 5.85
CA GLY A 52 -13.28 0.07 5.13
C GLY A 52 -13.08 -1.28 5.79
N ASN A 53 -13.28 -2.37 5.04
CA ASN A 53 -13.09 -3.73 5.53
C ASN A 53 -11.68 -4.24 5.18
N LEU A 54 -10.82 -4.36 6.20
CA LEU A 54 -9.43 -4.77 6.05
C LEU A 54 -9.23 -6.30 6.13
N ASP A 55 -10.27 -7.10 6.34
CA ASP A 55 -10.18 -8.55 6.60
C ASP A 55 -9.37 -9.26 5.50
N ARG A 56 -9.69 -8.96 4.24
CA ARG A 56 -9.05 -9.58 3.06
C ARG A 56 -7.57 -9.23 2.90
N THR A 57 -6.99 -8.40 3.76
CA THR A 57 -5.52 -8.24 3.86
C THR A 57 -4.85 -9.51 4.39
N SER A 58 -5.60 -10.36 5.13
CA SER A 58 -5.11 -11.65 5.61
C SER A 58 -5.35 -12.73 4.57
N TYR A 59 -4.34 -13.57 4.33
CA TYR A 59 -4.48 -14.78 3.52
C TYR A 59 -5.46 -15.79 4.15
N GLN A 60 -5.64 -15.73 5.48
CA GLN A 60 -6.49 -16.66 6.22
C GLN A 60 -7.98 -16.42 5.90
N THR A 61 -8.40 -15.17 5.78
CA THR A 61 -9.78 -14.83 5.39
C THR A 61 -10.04 -15.02 3.89
N ARG A 62 -8.98 -15.32 3.12
CA ARG A 62 -9.04 -15.74 1.72
C ARG A 62 -9.07 -17.27 1.57
N ASP A 63 -9.05 -18.00 2.70
CA ASP A 63 -8.97 -19.46 2.78
C ASP A 63 -7.71 -20.04 2.09
N TRP A 64 -6.59 -19.33 2.12
CA TRP A 64 -5.32 -19.83 1.58
C TRP A 64 -4.58 -20.65 2.64
N ASN A 65 -3.90 -21.72 2.21
CA ASN A 65 -3.17 -22.60 3.13
C ASN A 65 -1.87 -21.95 3.63
N ASP A 66 -1.21 -21.19 2.76
CA ASP A 66 0.10 -20.60 3.00
C ASP A 66 0.05 -19.07 2.98
N PRO A 67 0.95 -18.38 3.72
CA PRO A 67 1.05 -16.93 3.74
C PRO A 67 1.72 -16.38 2.47
N HIS A 68 1.21 -16.75 1.30
CA HIS A 68 1.71 -16.35 -0.01
C HIS A 68 1.07 -15.06 -0.54
N LEU A 69 0.30 -14.35 0.29
CA LEU A 69 -0.29 -13.07 -0.05
C LEU A 69 0.63 -11.91 0.37
N VAL A 70 1.16 -11.18 -0.60
CA VAL A 70 1.90 -9.93 -0.40
C VAL A 70 0.89 -8.79 -0.29
N GLY A 71 0.39 -8.56 0.92
CA GLY A 71 -0.62 -7.53 1.18
C GLY A 71 -0.04 -6.12 1.11
N TYR A 72 -0.79 -5.18 0.50
CA TYR A 72 -0.42 -3.77 0.46
C TYR A 72 -1.65 -2.86 0.43
N MET A 73 -1.46 -1.63 0.89
CA MET A 73 -2.49 -0.59 0.85
C MET A 73 -2.23 0.47 -0.24
N GLU A 74 -1.02 0.53 -0.77
CA GLU A 74 -0.63 1.46 -1.82
C GLU A 74 0.46 0.83 -2.69
N SER A 75 0.39 1.04 -4.00
CA SER A 75 1.44 0.67 -4.94
C SER A 75 1.76 1.81 -5.91
N HIS A 76 2.53 1.50 -6.94
CA HIS A 76 2.85 2.41 -8.04
C HIS A 76 1.68 2.64 -9.01
N ASP A 77 0.61 1.86 -8.90
CA ASP A 77 -0.54 1.88 -9.80
C ASP A 77 -1.80 2.51 -9.19
N GLU A 78 -1.77 2.97 -7.94
CA GLU A 78 -2.86 3.73 -7.32
C GLU A 78 -2.43 5.14 -6.92
N GLU A 79 -3.40 6.04 -6.73
CA GLU A 79 -3.08 7.33 -6.13
C GLU A 79 -2.64 7.15 -4.67
N ARG A 80 -1.77 8.04 -4.19
CA ARG A 80 -1.23 7.93 -2.84
C ARG A 80 -2.29 8.24 -1.80
N ILE A 81 -2.37 7.43 -0.74
CA ILE A 81 -3.38 7.61 0.32
C ILE A 81 -3.25 8.97 1.00
N MET A 82 -2.04 9.52 1.13
CA MET A 82 -1.86 10.89 1.66
C MET A 82 -2.47 11.97 0.76
N VAL A 83 -2.38 11.82 -0.56
CA VAL A 83 -3.04 12.72 -1.52
C VAL A 83 -4.56 12.59 -1.42
N GLU A 84 -5.06 11.36 -1.27
CA GLU A 84 -6.49 11.10 -1.05
C GLU A 84 -6.97 11.73 0.28
N LEU A 85 -6.19 11.61 1.36
CA LEU A 85 -6.47 12.21 2.67
C LEU A 85 -6.62 13.73 2.59
N GLU A 86 -5.67 14.41 1.94
CA GLU A 86 -5.68 15.86 1.80
C GLU A 86 -6.86 16.36 0.97
N ASN A 87 -7.22 15.65 -0.09
CA ASN A 87 -8.27 16.07 -1.02
C ASN A 87 -9.68 15.67 -0.56
N TYR A 88 -9.84 14.44 -0.07
CA TYR A 88 -11.15 13.80 0.13
C TYR A 88 -11.40 13.34 1.57
N GLY A 89 -10.48 13.59 2.49
CA GLY A 89 -10.64 13.24 3.89
C GLY A 89 -11.91 13.80 4.54
N ASN A 90 -12.56 12.98 5.36
CA ASN A 90 -13.74 13.38 6.13
C ASN A 90 -13.41 14.46 7.18
N SER A 91 -14.38 15.33 7.46
CA SER A 91 -14.23 16.42 8.42
C SER A 91 -15.51 16.60 9.23
N VAL A 92 -15.45 16.36 10.53
CA VAL A 92 -16.59 16.39 11.44
C VAL A 92 -16.17 16.94 12.80
N GLY A 93 -16.94 17.87 13.36
CA GLY A 93 -16.80 18.29 14.77
C GLY A 93 -15.43 18.87 15.15
N GLY A 94 -14.76 19.57 14.23
CA GLY A 94 -13.42 20.13 14.47
C GLY A 94 -12.26 19.14 14.25
N TYR A 95 -12.56 17.89 13.92
CA TYR A 95 -11.58 16.91 13.46
C TYR A 95 -11.63 16.79 11.94
N SER A 96 -10.47 16.86 11.27
CA SER A 96 -10.37 16.72 9.82
C SER A 96 -9.20 15.82 9.48
N THR A 97 -9.46 14.75 8.72
CA THR A 97 -8.40 13.87 8.19
C THR A 97 -7.60 14.53 7.07
N LYS A 98 -8.05 15.68 6.54
CA LYS A 98 -7.31 16.51 5.58
C LYS A 98 -6.15 17.29 6.22
N ASN A 99 -6.17 17.48 7.53
CA ASN A 99 -5.06 18.14 8.21
C ASN A 99 -3.84 17.22 8.20
N GLU A 100 -2.69 17.67 7.71
CA GLU A 100 -1.47 16.87 7.56
C GLU A 100 -1.11 16.05 8.81
N LYS A 101 -1.14 16.66 10.01
CA LYS A 101 -0.82 15.93 11.25
C LYS A 101 -1.82 14.82 11.55
N THR A 102 -3.10 15.08 11.29
CA THR A 102 -4.15 14.07 11.41
C THR A 102 -3.99 12.98 10.35
N ALA A 103 -3.75 13.36 9.09
CA ALA A 103 -3.52 12.45 7.97
C ALA A 103 -2.35 11.50 8.26
N LEU A 104 -1.22 12.02 8.70
CA LEU A 104 -0.05 11.22 9.11
C LEU A 104 -0.39 10.27 10.26
N ASN A 105 -1.22 10.68 11.24
CA ASN A 105 -1.68 9.77 12.28
C ASN A 105 -2.65 8.70 11.77
N ARG A 106 -3.45 8.98 10.72
CA ARG A 106 -4.27 7.95 10.05
C ARG A 106 -3.40 6.95 9.30
N MET A 107 -2.34 7.41 8.64
CA MET A 107 -1.35 6.52 8.02
C MET A 107 -0.64 5.63 9.05
N LYS A 108 -0.31 6.15 10.24
CA LYS A 108 0.24 5.34 11.34
C LYS A 108 -0.68 4.20 11.71
N LEU A 109 -1.98 4.50 11.86
CA LEU A 109 -2.97 3.50 12.20
C LEU A 109 -3.12 2.45 11.07
N ALA A 110 -3.13 2.89 9.81
CA ALA A 110 -3.17 1.99 8.66
C ALA A 110 -1.95 1.06 8.60
N HIS A 111 -0.74 1.58 8.80
CA HIS A 111 0.48 0.77 8.90
C HIS A 111 0.45 -0.20 10.07
N ALA A 112 -0.05 0.23 11.24
CA ALA A 112 -0.18 -0.65 12.40
C ALA A 112 -1.10 -1.84 12.10
N PHE A 113 -2.20 -1.64 11.36
CA PHE A 113 -3.03 -2.76 10.90
C PHE A 113 -2.35 -3.59 9.82
N LEU A 114 -1.80 -2.96 8.78
CA LEU A 114 -1.19 -3.65 7.64
C LEU A 114 -0.02 -4.54 8.07
N PHE A 115 0.95 -4.01 8.82
CA PHE A 115 2.20 -4.72 9.14
C PHE A 115 2.06 -5.76 10.24
N THR A 116 1.00 -5.70 11.05
CA THR A 116 0.76 -6.70 12.10
C THR A 116 -0.07 -7.89 11.61
N ILE A 117 -0.70 -7.78 10.45
CA ILE A 117 -1.40 -8.91 9.82
C ILE A 117 -0.35 -9.91 9.27
N PRO A 118 -0.45 -11.22 9.58
CA PRO A 118 0.51 -12.22 9.14
C PRO A 118 0.75 -12.27 7.62
N GLY A 119 1.95 -12.72 7.24
CA GLY A 119 2.38 -12.86 5.85
C GLY A 119 3.15 -11.65 5.31
N PRO A 120 3.72 -11.76 4.10
CA PRO A 120 4.54 -10.69 3.51
C PRO A 120 3.70 -9.44 3.28
N LYS A 121 4.38 -8.29 3.35
CA LYS A 121 3.80 -6.96 3.14
C LYS A 121 4.68 -6.17 2.20
N MET A 122 4.06 -5.33 1.37
CA MET A 122 4.76 -4.38 0.53
C MET A 122 4.43 -2.97 0.98
N ILE A 123 5.43 -2.11 0.94
CA ILE A 123 5.29 -0.67 1.09
C ILE A 123 5.82 -0.01 -0.18
N TRP A 124 5.09 0.99 -0.67
CA TRP A 124 5.53 1.78 -1.80
C TRP A 124 6.42 2.94 -1.35
N GLN A 125 7.36 3.36 -2.21
CA GLN A 125 8.43 4.27 -1.86
C GLN A 125 7.92 5.56 -1.19
N PHE A 126 8.50 5.89 -0.03
CA PHE A 126 8.15 7.01 0.84
C PHE A 126 6.77 6.92 1.52
N GLY A 127 6.03 5.83 1.37
CA GLY A 127 4.82 5.57 2.14
C GLY A 127 5.08 5.59 3.66
N GLU A 128 6.26 5.15 4.09
CA GLU A 128 6.74 5.17 5.48
C GLU A 128 6.94 6.59 6.04
N LEU A 129 6.93 7.60 5.18
CA LEU A 129 7.07 9.02 5.53
C LEU A 129 5.87 9.86 5.07
N GLY A 130 4.79 9.21 4.61
CA GLY A 130 3.54 9.86 4.23
C GLY A 130 3.65 10.66 2.93
N TYR A 131 4.17 10.05 1.87
CA TYR A 131 4.39 10.73 0.61
C TYR A 131 3.10 11.27 -0.04
N ASP A 132 3.07 12.57 -0.30
CA ASP A 132 1.90 13.40 -0.57
C ASP A 132 1.92 14.05 -1.97
N TYR A 133 2.81 13.59 -2.85
CA TYR A 133 2.77 13.98 -4.26
C TYR A 133 1.76 13.10 -4.99
N SER A 134 1.05 13.63 -5.98
CA SER A 134 0.17 12.79 -6.82
C SER A 134 0.99 11.77 -7.62
N ILE A 135 0.41 10.60 -7.89
CA ILE A 135 0.92 9.64 -8.87
C ILE A 135 1.08 10.30 -10.25
N ASN A 136 0.31 11.33 -10.56
CA ASN A 136 0.35 12.09 -11.81
C ASN A 136 1.20 13.37 -11.71
N TYR A 137 2.01 13.54 -10.67
CA TYR A 137 2.89 14.69 -10.52
C TYR A 137 3.98 14.71 -11.61
N CYS A 138 4.13 15.87 -12.24
CA CYS A 138 5.11 16.15 -13.29
C CYS A 138 6.33 16.88 -12.72
N THR A 139 7.50 16.72 -13.35
CA THR A 139 8.75 17.37 -12.93
C THR A 139 8.75 18.89 -13.07
N ASP A 140 7.82 19.45 -13.85
CA ASP A 140 7.58 20.89 -13.98
C ASP A 140 6.64 21.46 -12.89
N GLY A 141 6.20 20.63 -11.96
CA GLY A 141 5.31 21.00 -10.86
C GLY A 141 3.82 20.91 -11.18
N THR A 142 3.44 20.53 -12.39
CA THR A 142 2.03 20.31 -12.76
C THR A 142 1.53 18.91 -12.36
N VAL A 143 0.22 18.69 -12.46
CA VAL A 143 -0.40 17.37 -12.27
C VAL A 143 -1.09 16.99 -13.58
N ASN A 144 -0.59 15.95 -14.24
CA ASN A 144 -1.10 15.46 -15.53
C ASN A 144 -0.98 13.92 -15.59
N PRO A 145 -2.04 13.18 -15.97
CA PRO A 145 -1.98 11.73 -16.19
C PRO A 145 -0.82 11.23 -17.05
N ASP A 146 -0.33 12.03 -18.01
CA ASP A 146 0.82 11.67 -18.86
C ASP A 146 2.13 11.52 -18.06
N CYS A 147 2.19 12.06 -16.84
CA CYS A 147 3.35 12.00 -15.95
C CYS A 147 3.33 10.80 -15.00
N ARG A 148 2.34 9.89 -15.10
CA ARG A 148 2.15 8.78 -14.15
C ARG A 148 3.43 7.97 -13.92
N THR A 149 4.07 7.54 -15.00
CA THR A 149 5.31 6.74 -14.99
C THR A 149 6.59 7.58 -14.94
N GLY A 150 6.45 8.92 -14.95
CA GLY A 150 7.58 9.84 -14.87
C GLY A 150 8.20 9.92 -13.48
N ASP A 151 9.40 10.46 -13.41
CA ASP A 151 10.14 10.65 -12.16
C ASP A 151 9.33 11.47 -11.15
N LYS A 152 9.31 10.98 -9.90
CA LYS A 152 8.67 11.66 -8.78
C LYS A 152 9.73 12.28 -7.87
N PRO A 153 9.44 13.41 -7.21
CA PRO A 153 10.40 14.05 -6.34
C PRO A 153 10.92 13.11 -5.23
N ILE A 154 12.24 13.10 -5.05
CA ILE A 154 12.86 12.37 -3.94
C ILE A 154 12.66 13.20 -2.66
N ARG A 155 12.12 12.60 -1.59
CA ARG A 155 11.78 13.29 -0.33
C ARG A 155 12.44 12.67 0.90
N TRP A 156 13.76 12.53 0.86
CA TRP A 156 14.51 12.11 2.05
C TRP A 156 14.46 13.13 3.20
N ASP A 157 14.22 14.40 2.88
CA ASP A 157 14.00 15.49 3.83
C ASP A 157 12.75 15.28 4.70
N TYR A 158 11.79 14.44 4.29
CA TYR A 158 10.64 14.10 5.13
C TYR A 158 11.02 13.39 6.43
N ARG A 159 12.21 12.80 6.48
CA ARG A 159 12.75 12.21 7.71
C ARG A 159 13.07 13.26 8.77
N ASP A 160 13.34 14.50 8.39
CA ASP A 160 13.68 15.58 9.32
C ASP A 160 12.44 16.27 9.88
N ASP A 161 11.26 16.06 9.28
CA ASP A 161 9.99 16.49 9.84
C ASP A 161 9.58 15.57 11.02
N PRO A 162 9.37 16.10 12.24
CA PRO A 162 9.06 15.28 13.40
C PRO A 162 7.74 14.50 13.30
N ASP A 163 6.73 15.04 12.62
CA ASP A 163 5.41 14.41 12.50
C ASP A 163 5.44 13.26 11.49
N ARG A 164 6.19 13.39 10.39
CA ARG A 164 6.47 12.34 9.41
C ARG A 164 7.45 11.29 9.92
N TYR A 165 8.50 11.69 10.63
CA TYR A 165 9.44 10.74 11.23
C TYR A 165 8.77 9.85 12.28
N ARG A 166 7.74 10.35 12.98
CA ARG A 166 6.92 9.51 13.85
C ARG A 166 6.19 8.40 13.08
N LEU A 167 5.80 8.61 11.82
CA LEU A 167 5.17 7.57 11.00
C LEU A 167 6.17 6.44 10.69
N TYR A 168 7.38 6.81 10.29
CA TYR A 168 8.47 5.86 10.05
C TYR A 168 8.81 4.99 11.27
N ARG A 169 8.63 5.51 12.48
CA ARG A 169 8.92 4.82 13.75
C ARG A 169 7.76 4.02 14.33
N THR A 170 6.66 3.87 13.59
CA THR A 170 5.45 3.17 14.06
C THR A 170 5.64 1.66 14.03
#